data_AF-G3W2E7-F1
#
_entry.id   AF-G3W2E7-F1
#
_cell.length_a   1.000
_cell.length_b   1.000
_cell.length_c   1.000
_cell.angle_alpha   90.00
_cell.angle_beta   90.00
_cell.angle_gamma   90.00
#
_symmetry.space_group_name_H-M   'P 1'
#
loop_
_entity.id
_entity.type
_entity.pdbx_description
1 polymer ?
#
loop_
_entity_poly.entity_id
_entity_poly.type
_entity_poly.pdbx_seq_one_letter_code
_entity_poly.pdbx_strand_id
1 'polypeptide(L)'
;MKRKEKRLLQAVALGLAALVFLPNVGLWALYREKQLEGGPGGAEAAAAAREGLAQGQQRRQRKDIYFEDGQRRKDWHDKEAIRKDAERIGNGEQGKPYPITDAERVDQAYRENGFNIFVSDKIALNRSLPDIRHPNCNSKLYLEKLPNTSIIIPFHNEGWSSLLRTVHSVLNRSPPQLVAEIVLVDDFSDREHLKKRLEDYMAQFPNVRILRTKKREGLIRTRMLGASVAIGDVITFLDSHCEANVNWLPPLLDRIASNRKTIVCPMIDVIDNDHFGYKTQAGDAMRGAFDWEMYYKRIPIPLELQKSDPSDPFESPVMAGGLFAVDRKWFWELGGYDPGLEIWGGEQYEISFKVWMCGGRMEDIPCSRVGHIYRKYIPYKIPTGVSLARNLKRVAEVWMDEYAEYIYQRLPEYRHLSTGDVTAQKDLRNHLNCKSFKWFMTEIAWDLPRYYPPVEPAAAAWGEIRNVGTQLCIGTKHGAPGSPLRLESCVKGRAEAAWSNVQVFTFSWREDIRPGDPQHTKKFCFDTISHSSPVTLYDCHGMKGNQLWKYVNGKTLYHPVSGSCMDCTESDHRVFMNTCNPSSPTQQWIFQYTNSTVLEKFNKNSDL
;
A
#
# COMPACT_ATOMS: atom_id res chain seq x y z
N MET A 1 15.38 64.02 -5.74
CA MET A 1 14.86 63.73 -4.38
C MET A 1 15.94 63.10 -3.53
N LYS A 2 16.27 63.73 -2.41
CA LYS A 2 17.40 63.34 -1.54
C LYS A 2 17.04 62.07 -0.78
N ARG A 3 18.03 61.20 -0.50
CA ARG A 3 17.89 59.87 0.16
C ARG A 3 17.01 59.85 1.43
N LYS A 4 16.81 60.98 2.10
CA LYS A 4 15.93 61.15 3.26
C LYS A 4 14.43 61.18 2.89
N GLU A 5 14.05 61.73 1.75
CA GLU A 5 12.65 61.78 1.28
C GLU A 5 12.13 60.39 0.89
N LYS A 6 12.99 59.56 0.29
CA LYS A 6 12.65 58.16 -0.05
C LYS A 6 12.37 57.29 1.18
N ARG A 7 13.10 57.51 2.28
CA ARG A 7 12.90 56.76 3.54
C ARG A 7 11.64 57.20 4.27
N LEU A 8 11.28 58.48 4.20
CA LEU A 8 10.02 58.98 4.77
C LEU A 8 8.81 58.41 4.00
N LEU A 9 8.87 58.39 2.67
CA LEU A 9 7.82 57.80 1.82
C LEU A 9 7.68 56.28 2.02
N GLN A 10 8.79 55.55 2.22
CA GLN A 10 8.75 54.11 2.54
C GLN A 10 8.17 53.84 3.94
N ALA A 11 8.47 54.68 4.94
CA ALA A 11 7.93 54.54 6.28
C ALA A 11 6.43 54.86 6.35
N VAL A 12 5.97 55.88 5.61
CA VAL A 12 4.55 56.24 5.52
C VAL A 12 3.75 55.17 4.76
N ALA A 13 4.33 54.58 3.70
CA ALA A 13 3.71 53.48 2.96
C ALA A 13 3.58 52.19 3.82
N LEU A 14 4.57 51.90 4.66
CA LEU A 14 4.52 50.77 5.62
C LEU A 14 3.49 51.02 6.75
N GLY A 15 3.36 52.25 7.23
CA GLY A 15 2.34 52.62 8.23
C GLY A 15 0.91 52.54 7.70
N LEU A 16 0.68 52.95 6.45
CA LEU A 16 -0.63 52.86 5.81
C LEU A 16 -1.00 51.41 5.45
N ALA A 17 -0.05 50.57 5.06
CA ALA A 17 -0.31 49.14 4.81
C ALA A 17 -0.66 48.37 6.09
N ALA A 18 -0.08 48.72 7.25
CA ALA A 18 -0.39 48.09 8.52
C ALA A 18 -1.81 48.42 9.04
N LEU A 19 -2.38 49.58 8.66
CA LEU A 19 -3.75 49.96 9.01
C LEU A 19 -4.83 49.31 8.12
N VAL A 20 -4.46 48.82 6.92
CA VAL A 20 -5.38 48.19 5.97
C VAL A 20 -5.46 46.67 6.15
N PHE A 21 -4.45 46.04 6.76
CA PHE A 21 -4.37 44.57 6.91
C PHE A 21 -4.55 44.05 8.35
N LEU A 22 -5.07 44.86 9.27
CA LEU A 22 -5.52 44.42 10.60
C LEU A 22 -7.05 44.45 10.70
N PRO A 23 -7.76 43.34 10.44
CA PRO A 23 -9.15 43.20 10.86
C PRO A 23 -9.23 42.78 12.34
N ASN A 24 -9.57 43.76 13.18
CA ASN A 24 -10.60 43.71 14.22
C ASN A 24 -10.79 42.38 14.97
N VAL A 25 -9.93 42.13 15.95
CA VAL A 25 -10.31 41.37 17.15
C VAL A 25 -11.07 42.33 18.06
N GLY A 26 -12.39 42.18 18.15
CA GLY A 26 -13.19 42.87 19.17
C GLY A 26 -14.52 43.46 18.69
N LEU A 27 -15.42 42.65 18.14
CA LEU A 27 -16.83 43.04 17.93
C LEU A 27 -17.82 41.85 18.06
N TRP A 28 -17.53 40.90 18.95
CA TRP A 28 -18.52 39.86 19.36
C TRP A 28 -18.83 39.87 20.87
N ALA A 29 -18.29 40.83 21.62
CA ALA A 29 -18.48 40.97 23.07
C ALA A 29 -19.54 42.02 23.47
N LEU A 30 -20.37 42.51 22.55
CA LEU A 30 -21.35 43.59 22.81
C LEU A 30 -22.78 43.26 22.35
N TYR A 31 -23.19 42.00 22.44
CA TYR A 31 -24.59 41.61 22.16
C TYR A 31 -25.27 40.80 23.29
N ARG A 32 -24.83 40.96 24.53
CA ARG A 32 -25.61 40.57 25.70
C ARG A 32 -25.48 41.63 26.77
N GLU A 33 -26.38 42.61 26.72
CA GLU A 33 -26.93 43.31 27.89
C GLU A 33 -27.81 44.49 27.42
N LYS A 34 -29.12 44.24 27.30
CA LYS A 34 -30.21 45.14 27.75
C LYS A 34 -31.59 44.69 27.22
N GLN A 35 -32.28 43.92 28.05
CA GLN A 35 -33.66 44.18 28.46
C GLN A 35 -33.61 44.00 30.00
N LEU A 36 -33.56 45.04 30.84
CA LEU A 36 -34.66 45.92 31.28
C LEU A 36 -35.96 45.12 31.51
N GLU A 37 -36.67 45.17 32.64
CA GLU A 37 -36.52 45.73 33.99
C GLU A 37 -37.82 45.31 34.71
N GLY A 38 -37.79 45.04 36.02
CA GLY A 38 -39.01 44.81 36.82
C GLY A 38 -38.73 44.17 38.17
N GLY A 39 -38.57 44.98 39.23
CA GLY A 39 -38.48 44.54 40.63
C GLY A 39 -39.87 44.37 41.28
N PRO A 40 -40.00 44.49 42.62
CA PRO A 40 -39.25 43.82 43.69
C PRO A 40 -40.22 43.05 44.63
N GLY A 41 -39.74 42.04 45.36
CA GLY A 41 -40.46 41.55 46.54
C GLY A 41 -40.14 40.11 46.94
N GLY A 42 -39.90 39.91 48.23
CA GLY A 42 -40.07 38.60 48.87
C GLY A 42 -38.79 37.85 49.21
N ALA A 43 -38.03 38.41 50.15
CA ALA A 43 -37.21 37.60 51.05
C ALA A 43 -38.15 36.77 51.93
N GLU A 44 -38.41 35.51 51.56
CA GLU A 44 -38.97 34.45 52.44
C GLU A 44 -39.06 33.13 51.67
N ALA A 45 -37.93 32.40 51.55
CA ALA A 45 -37.93 30.95 51.29
C ALA A 45 -36.54 30.30 51.46
N ALA A 46 -35.61 30.95 52.17
CA ALA A 46 -34.32 30.35 52.54
C ALA A 46 -34.48 29.50 53.81
N ALA A 47 -35.32 28.46 53.77
CA ALA A 47 -35.54 27.55 54.90
C ALA A 47 -36.03 26.14 54.50
N ALA A 48 -35.70 25.65 53.30
CA ALA A 48 -36.06 24.28 52.88
C ALA A 48 -35.00 23.60 52.00
N ALA A 49 -33.71 23.92 52.20
CA ALA A 49 -32.60 23.39 51.40
C ALA A 49 -31.56 22.61 52.23
N ARG A 50 -31.98 21.94 53.30
CA ARG A 50 -31.13 21.03 54.09
C ARG A 50 -31.93 19.87 54.67
N GLU A 51 -32.48 19.01 53.81
CA GLU A 51 -32.80 17.61 54.14
C GLU A 51 -33.13 16.89 52.82
N GLY A 52 -32.25 15.99 52.39
CA GLY A 52 -32.35 15.35 51.08
C GLY A 52 -31.02 14.87 50.48
N LEU A 53 -29.99 14.65 51.30
CA LEU A 53 -28.80 13.87 50.94
C LEU A 53 -29.09 12.41 51.28
N ALA A 54 -29.57 11.64 50.29
CA ALA A 54 -29.34 10.19 50.12
C ALA A 54 -30.45 9.57 49.24
N GLN A 55 -30.37 9.75 47.92
CA GLN A 55 -30.88 8.82 46.90
C GLN A 55 -30.71 9.47 45.53
N GLY A 56 -29.77 8.97 44.71
CA GLY A 56 -29.56 9.52 43.37
C GLY A 56 -28.21 9.27 42.72
N GLN A 57 -27.36 8.35 43.23
CA GLN A 57 -26.24 7.81 42.45
C GLN A 57 -26.73 6.71 41.49
N GLN A 58 -27.49 7.12 40.48
CA GLN A 58 -27.66 6.36 39.24
C GLN A 58 -27.69 7.36 38.08
N ARG A 59 -26.57 8.05 37.88
CA ARG A 59 -26.32 8.76 36.62
C ARG A 59 -26.03 7.69 35.56
N ARG A 60 -27.09 7.15 34.97
CA ARG A 60 -27.06 6.29 33.78
C ARG A 60 -26.08 6.91 32.78
N GLN A 61 -25.02 6.18 32.42
CA GLN A 61 -24.42 6.31 31.10
C GLN A 61 -25.56 6.15 30.09
N ARG A 62 -26.00 7.26 29.50
CA ARG A 62 -26.93 7.24 28.37
C ARG A 62 -26.09 6.75 27.20
N LYS A 63 -26.11 5.43 27.01
CA LYS A 63 -25.25 4.66 26.11
C LYS A 63 -25.34 5.19 24.68
N ASP A 64 -24.17 5.32 24.02
CA ASP A 64 -23.96 5.56 22.59
C ASP A 64 -24.52 4.41 21.74
N ILE A 65 -25.83 4.19 21.83
CA ILE A 65 -26.52 3.09 21.17
C ILE A 65 -27.61 3.66 20.29
N TYR A 66 -27.42 3.42 19.01
CA TYR A 66 -28.25 3.90 17.93
C TYR A 66 -29.06 2.72 17.38
N PHE A 67 -30.27 3.00 16.91
CA PHE A 67 -31.10 2.01 16.24
C PHE A 67 -31.11 2.35 14.75
N GLU A 68 -30.61 1.43 13.93
CA GLU A 68 -30.60 1.54 12.48
C GLU A 68 -30.88 0.15 11.91
N ASP A 69 -31.77 0.04 10.92
CA ASP A 69 -32.20 -1.23 10.31
C ASP A 69 -32.68 -2.31 11.29
N GLY A 70 -33.29 -1.91 12.40
CA GLY A 70 -33.77 -2.83 13.44
C GLY A 70 -32.66 -3.47 14.29
N GLN A 71 -31.41 -3.04 14.12
CA GLN A 71 -30.26 -3.52 14.88
C GLN A 71 -29.67 -2.40 15.75
N ARG A 72 -29.11 -2.79 16.91
CA ARG A 72 -28.43 -1.87 17.81
C ARG A 72 -27.00 -1.66 17.32
N ARG A 73 -26.66 -0.41 17.01
CA ARG A 73 -25.33 0.03 16.63
C ARG A 73 -24.66 0.80 17.76
N LYS A 74 -23.33 0.78 17.77
CA LYS A 74 -22.48 1.38 18.81
C LYS A 74 -21.35 2.17 18.16
N ASP A 75 -21.03 3.32 18.75
CA ASP A 75 -19.77 4.02 18.50
C ASP A 75 -18.64 3.27 19.23
N TRP A 76 -17.74 2.66 18.47
CA TRP A 76 -16.61 1.90 19.00
C TRP A 76 -15.33 2.74 19.15
N HIS A 77 -15.37 4.03 18.84
CA HIS A 77 -14.22 4.91 19.05
C HIS A 77 -13.97 5.14 20.55
N ASP A 78 -12.80 4.71 21.04
CA ASP A 78 -12.31 5.09 22.36
C ASP A 78 -11.76 6.52 22.32
N LYS A 79 -12.66 7.50 22.51
CA LYS A 79 -12.33 8.93 22.45
C LYS A 79 -11.31 9.36 23.49
N GLU A 80 -11.24 8.67 24.63
CA GLU A 80 -10.27 8.95 25.68
C GLU A 80 -8.88 8.46 25.27
N ALA A 81 -8.78 7.25 24.73
CA ALA A 81 -7.51 6.73 24.19
C ALA A 81 -6.99 7.60 23.04
N ILE A 82 -7.88 8.05 22.14
CA ILE A 82 -7.53 8.95 21.03
C ILE A 82 -6.96 10.26 21.56
N ARG A 83 -7.60 10.88 22.57
CA ARG A 83 -7.09 12.11 23.18
C ARG A 83 -5.70 11.91 23.80
N LYS A 84 -5.52 10.82 24.56
CA LYS A 84 -4.23 10.51 25.18
C LYS A 84 -3.15 10.26 24.14
N ASP A 85 -3.45 9.52 23.08
CA ASP A 85 -2.50 9.28 21.98
C ASP A 85 -2.14 10.58 21.26
N ALA A 86 -3.09 11.52 21.07
CA ALA A 86 -2.81 12.83 20.48
C ALA A 86 -1.90 13.73 21.35
N GLU A 87 -1.92 13.56 22.66
CA GLU A 87 -1.07 14.28 23.62
C GLU A 87 0.34 13.67 23.76
N ARG A 88 0.59 12.48 23.21
CA ARG A 88 1.90 11.82 23.30
C ARG A 88 2.97 12.58 22.52
N ILE A 89 4.14 12.72 23.17
CA ILE A 89 5.33 13.36 22.62
C ILE A 89 6.53 12.42 22.73
N GLY A 90 7.44 12.48 21.76
CA GLY A 90 8.61 11.62 21.69
C GLY A 90 9.01 11.29 20.26
N ASN A 91 10.14 10.60 20.12
CA ASN A 91 10.60 10.14 18.82
C ASN A 91 9.65 9.10 18.22
N GLY A 92 9.23 9.31 16.98
CA GLY A 92 8.31 8.41 16.27
C GLY A 92 6.83 8.54 16.65
N GLU A 93 6.48 9.37 17.64
CA GLU A 93 5.09 9.67 17.99
C GLU A 93 4.36 10.39 16.85
N GLN A 94 3.04 10.20 16.79
CA GLN A 94 2.18 10.63 15.68
C GLN A 94 2.64 10.07 14.33
N GLY A 95 3.34 8.92 14.35
CA GLY A 95 3.96 8.29 13.18
C GLY A 95 4.98 9.17 12.44
N LYS A 96 5.54 10.20 13.08
CA LYS A 96 6.55 11.07 12.47
C LYS A 96 7.84 10.29 12.19
N PRO A 97 8.58 10.62 11.11
CA PRO A 97 9.91 10.07 10.88
C PRO A 97 10.83 10.26 12.09
N TYR A 98 11.56 9.20 12.46
CA TYR A 98 12.64 9.30 13.44
C TYR A 98 13.78 10.18 12.89
N PRO A 99 14.35 11.11 13.69
CA PRO A 99 15.48 11.92 13.27
C PRO A 99 16.77 11.08 13.24
N ILE A 100 17.02 10.42 12.10
CA ILE A 100 18.18 9.55 11.88
C ILE A 100 19.49 10.35 11.97
N THR A 101 20.43 9.86 12.78
CA THR A 101 21.82 10.33 12.82
C THR A 101 22.76 9.31 12.17
N ASP A 102 24.05 9.62 12.03
CA ASP A 102 25.03 8.70 11.44
C ASP A 102 25.12 7.35 12.18
N ALA A 103 24.82 7.33 13.48
CA ALA A 103 24.77 6.10 14.28
C ALA A 103 23.69 5.10 13.80
N GLU A 104 22.58 5.60 13.25
CA GLU A 104 21.49 4.78 12.72
C GLU A 104 21.61 4.50 11.22
N ARG A 105 22.57 5.13 10.51
CA ARG A 105 22.80 4.94 9.06
C ARG A 105 23.74 3.78 8.72
N VAL A 106 24.02 2.91 9.69
CA VAL A 106 24.93 1.78 9.50
C VAL A 106 24.21 0.57 8.91
N ASP A 107 24.84 -0.13 7.97
CA ASP A 107 24.26 -1.33 7.34
C ASP A 107 23.90 -2.43 8.34
N GLN A 108 24.63 -2.49 9.46
CA GLN A 108 24.38 -3.45 10.55
C GLN A 108 22.96 -3.33 11.11
N ALA A 109 22.37 -2.13 11.11
CA ALA A 109 21.02 -1.90 11.60
C ALA A 109 19.94 -2.64 10.79
N TYR A 110 20.25 -3.03 9.54
CA TYR A 110 19.32 -3.72 8.64
C TYR A 110 19.56 -5.22 8.57
N ARG A 111 20.77 -5.71 8.87
CA ARG A 111 21.19 -7.10 8.58
C ARG A 111 20.26 -8.17 9.14
N GLU A 112 19.69 -7.93 10.32
CA GLU A 112 18.89 -8.94 11.02
C GLU A 112 17.45 -9.00 10.54
N ASN A 113 16.89 -7.87 10.10
CA ASN A 113 15.46 -7.72 9.85
C ASN A 113 15.12 -7.16 8.46
N GLY A 114 16.09 -6.69 7.68
CA GLY A 114 15.83 -5.96 6.43
C GLY A 114 15.18 -4.59 6.65
N PHE A 115 15.12 -4.11 7.89
CA PHE A 115 14.68 -2.77 8.30
C PHE A 115 15.51 -2.31 9.50
N ASN A 116 15.52 -1.00 9.76
CA ASN A 116 16.39 -0.37 10.75
C ASN A 116 15.97 -0.70 12.19
N ILE A 117 16.56 -1.75 12.78
CA ILE A 117 16.24 -2.17 14.14
C ILE A 117 16.70 -1.15 15.20
N PHE A 118 17.77 -0.39 14.93
CA PHE A 118 18.28 0.63 15.85
C PHE A 118 17.29 1.79 16.02
N VAL A 119 16.64 2.21 14.93
CA VAL A 119 15.55 3.18 14.98
C VAL A 119 14.36 2.60 15.72
N SER A 120 13.98 1.35 15.42
CA SER A 120 12.85 0.69 16.11
C SER A 120 13.04 0.66 17.62
N ASP A 121 14.22 0.28 18.10
CA ASP A 121 14.53 0.18 19.53
C ASP A 121 14.42 1.52 20.27
N LYS A 122 14.56 2.66 19.56
CA LYS A 122 14.46 4.02 20.11
C LYS A 122 13.05 4.63 20.02
N ILE A 123 12.10 3.94 19.40
CA ILE A 123 10.70 4.35 19.32
C ILE A 123 9.89 3.59 20.37
N ALA A 124 9.00 4.28 21.08
CA ALA A 124 8.16 3.69 22.12
C ALA A 124 7.27 2.55 21.60
N LEU A 125 7.23 1.40 22.29
CA LEU A 125 6.42 0.23 21.89
C LEU A 125 4.92 0.54 21.78
N ASN A 126 4.45 1.59 22.46
CA ASN A 126 3.09 2.08 22.46
C ASN A 126 2.96 3.45 21.78
N ARG A 127 3.82 3.76 20.80
CA ARG A 127 3.76 5.04 20.08
C ARG A 127 2.39 5.29 19.47
N SER A 128 2.00 6.57 19.42
CA SER A 128 0.84 7.07 18.70
C SER A 128 1.09 7.11 17.19
N LEU A 129 -0.01 7.00 16.44
CA LEU A 129 -0.04 7.02 14.97
C LEU A 129 -0.96 8.14 14.49
N PRO A 130 -0.73 8.68 13.26
CA PRO A 130 -1.63 9.65 12.70
C PRO A 130 -2.93 8.94 12.27
N ASP A 131 -4.07 9.57 12.54
CA ASP A 131 -5.35 9.13 11.99
C ASP A 131 -5.49 9.65 10.55
N ILE A 132 -5.10 8.80 9.59
CA ILE A 132 -5.19 9.08 8.15
C ILE A 132 -6.41 8.42 7.49
N ARG A 133 -7.40 7.99 8.28
CA ARG A 133 -8.65 7.44 7.75
C ARG A 133 -9.43 8.52 7.01
N HIS A 134 -10.34 8.10 6.13
CA HIS A 134 -11.27 9.03 5.51
C HIS A 134 -12.12 9.72 6.60
N PRO A 135 -12.44 11.03 6.49
CA PRO A 135 -13.17 11.77 7.53
C PRO A 135 -14.49 11.11 7.98
N ASN A 136 -15.20 10.46 7.04
CA ASN A 136 -16.45 9.76 7.33
C ASN A 136 -16.27 8.58 8.30
N CYS A 137 -15.08 7.96 8.36
CA CYS A 137 -14.83 6.81 9.23
C CYS A 137 -15.00 7.11 10.71
N ASN A 138 -14.75 8.36 11.13
CA ASN A 138 -14.95 8.78 12.52
C ASN A 138 -16.44 8.87 12.91
N SER A 139 -17.33 8.95 11.92
CA SER A 139 -18.78 8.99 12.13
C SER A 139 -19.46 7.64 11.95
N LYS A 140 -18.75 6.59 11.50
CA LYS A 140 -19.35 5.27 11.26
C LYS A 140 -19.64 4.54 12.58
N LEU A 141 -20.81 3.91 12.63
CA LEU A 141 -21.28 3.07 13.72
C LEU A 141 -21.39 1.62 13.25
N TYR A 142 -21.02 0.70 14.13
CA TYR A 142 -21.00 -0.74 13.86
C TYR A 142 -21.94 -1.46 14.81
N LEU A 143 -22.22 -2.74 14.56
CA LEU A 143 -23.04 -3.56 15.45
C LEU A 143 -22.54 -3.50 16.91
N GLU A 144 -23.47 -3.41 17.86
CA GLU A 144 -23.14 -3.49 19.29
C GLU A 144 -22.64 -4.89 19.66
N LYS A 145 -23.15 -5.92 19.00
CA LYS A 145 -22.75 -7.32 19.17
C LYS A 145 -22.00 -7.78 17.93
N LEU A 146 -20.69 -7.94 18.07
CA LEU A 146 -19.79 -8.43 17.04
C LEU A 146 -19.25 -9.83 17.43
N PRO A 147 -18.91 -10.68 16.46
CA PRO A 147 -18.18 -11.92 16.73
C PRO A 147 -16.82 -11.59 17.34
N ASN A 148 -16.30 -12.45 18.21
CA ASN A 148 -14.93 -12.30 18.71
C ASN A 148 -13.91 -12.83 17.69
N THR A 149 -12.63 -12.46 17.84
CA THR A 149 -11.56 -12.91 16.96
C THR A 149 -10.35 -13.49 17.71
N SER A 150 -9.74 -14.51 17.13
CA SER A 150 -8.38 -14.94 17.47
C SER A 150 -7.39 -14.26 16.52
N ILE A 151 -6.51 -13.43 17.07
CA ILE A 151 -5.50 -12.69 16.29
C ILE A 151 -4.23 -13.52 16.23
N ILE A 152 -3.84 -13.96 15.04
CA ILE A 152 -2.68 -14.84 14.82
C ILE A 152 -1.55 -14.04 14.21
N ILE A 153 -0.38 -14.10 14.85
CA ILE A 153 0.84 -13.41 14.41
C ILE A 153 1.94 -14.46 14.20
N PRO A 154 2.16 -14.95 12.97
CA PRO A 154 3.30 -15.80 12.68
C PRO A 154 4.59 -14.97 12.71
N PHE A 155 5.68 -15.53 13.25
CA PHE A 155 6.97 -14.87 13.23
C PHE A 155 8.11 -15.86 13.10
N HIS A 156 9.20 -15.43 12.44
CA HIS A 156 10.46 -16.15 12.38
C HIS A 156 11.60 -15.16 12.51
N ASN A 157 12.42 -15.29 13.57
CA ASN A 157 13.58 -14.45 13.79
C ASN A 157 13.31 -12.93 13.75
N GLU A 158 12.09 -12.51 14.12
CA GLU A 158 11.70 -11.11 14.10
C GLU A 158 12.38 -10.30 15.22
N GLY A 159 12.72 -9.04 14.92
CA GLY A 159 13.22 -8.08 15.90
C GLY A 159 12.31 -7.92 17.13
N TRP A 160 12.94 -7.80 18.31
CA TRP A 160 12.25 -7.70 19.60
C TRP A 160 11.27 -6.51 19.65
N SER A 161 11.75 -5.30 19.33
CA SER A 161 10.94 -4.09 19.42
C SER A 161 9.80 -4.06 18.40
N SER A 162 10.01 -4.49 17.17
CA SER A 162 8.97 -4.61 16.14
C SER A 162 7.87 -5.62 16.51
N LEU A 163 8.24 -6.80 17.01
CA LEU A 163 7.28 -7.82 17.44
C LEU A 163 6.43 -7.31 18.62
N LEU A 164 7.08 -6.77 19.65
CA LEU A 164 6.36 -6.24 20.81
C LEU A 164 5.46 -5.06 20.43
N ARG A 165 5.91 -4.16 19.56
CA ARG A 165 5.10 -3.02 19.10
C ARG A 165 3.84 -3.48 18.36
N THR A 166 3.94 -4.56 17.59
CA THR A 166 2.76 -5.21 16.97
C THR A 166 1.76 -5.64 18.03
N VAL A 167 2.22 -6.43 19.02
CA VAL A 167 1.35 -6.92 20.11
C VAL A 167 0.76 -5.78 20.93
N HIS A 168 1.56 -4.77 21.29
CA HIS A 168 1.10 -3.58 22.02
C HIS A 168 0.07 -2.78 21.22
N SER A 169 0.24 -2.62 19.91
CA SER A 169 -0.75 -1.92 19.08
C SER A 169 -2.10 -2.63 19.10
N VAL A 170 -2.10 -3.98 19.03
CA VAL A 170 -3.31 -4.79 19.11
C VAL A 170 -3.96 -4.69 20.49
N LEU A 171 -3.19 -4.88 21.57
CA LEU A 171 -3.68 -4.81 22.94
C LEU A 171 -4.30 -3.44 23.28
N ASN A 172 -3.66 -2.36 22.83
CA ASN A 172 -4.07 -1.00 23.17
C ASN A 172 -5.21 -0.45 22.29
N ARG A 173 -5.38 -0.96 21.07
CA ARG A 173 -6.33 -0.39 20.08
C ARG A 173 -7.44 -1.34 19.65
N SER A 174 -7.50 -2.52 20.25
CA SER A 174 -8.60 -3.47 20.03
C SER A 174 -9.49 -3.52 21.27
N PRO A 175 -10.83 -3.39 21.14
CA PRO A 175 -11.72 -3.55 22.28
C PRO A 175 -11.53 -4.94 22.91
N PRO A 176 -11.15 -5.05 24.21
CA PRO A 176 -10.76 -6.33 24.81
C PRO A 176 -11.83 -7.42 24.70
N GLN A 177 -13.11 -7.05 24.74
CA GLN A 177 -14.24 -7.97 24.60
C GLN A 177 -14.39 -8.59 23.21
N LEU A 178 -13.74 -8.03 22.19
CA LEU A 178 -13.74 -8.58 20.82
C LEU A 178 -12.54 -9.48 20.55
N VAL A 179 -11.53 -9.46 21.43
CA VAL A 179 -10.31 -10.27 21.27
C VAL A 179 -10.44 -11.51 22.14
N ALA A 180 -10.66 -12.67 21.52
CA ALA A 180 -10.69 -13.94 22.22
C ALA A 180 -9.29 -14.33 22.72
N GLU A 181 -8.28 -14.16 21.87
CA GLU A 181 -6.88 -14.44 22.16
C GLU A 181 -5.97 -13.79 21.09
N ILE A 182 -4.69 -13.62 21.45
CA ILE A 182 -3.60 -13.27 20.54
C ILE A 182 -2.62 -14.44 20.55
N VAL A 183 -2.47 -15.12 19.41
CA VAL A 183 -1.61 -16.30 19.25
C VAL A 183 -0.36 -15.92 18.46
N LEU A 184 0.77 -15.82 19.16
CA LEU A 184 2.09 -15.64 18.55
C LEU A 184 2.62 -17.01 18.14
N VAL A 185 2.85 -17.23 16.85
CA VAL A 185 3.29 -18.53 16.33
C VAL A 185 4.75 -18.44 15.89
N ASP A 186 5.65 -19.00 16.71
CA ASP A 186 7.10 -19.09 16.44
C ASP A 186 7.38 -20.18 15.40
N ASP A 187 7.74 -19.77 14.19
CA ASP A 187 8.19 -20.65 13.11
C ASP A 187 9.68 -20.98 13.27
N PHE A 188 10.02 -21.72 14.33
CA PHE A 188 11.36 -22.24 14.57
C PHE A 188 12.46 -21.16 14.56
N SER A 189 12.24 -20.08 15.30
CA SER A 189 13.24 -19.01 15.46
C SER A 189 14.49 -19.52 16.21
N ASP A 190 15.66 -18.99 15.89
CA ASP A 190 16.94 -19.27 16.55
C ASP A 190 17.45 -18.10 17.39
N ARG A 191 16.77 -16.95 17.38
CA ARG A 191 17.15 -15.79 18.20
C ARG A 191 16.79 -15.98 19.67
N GLU A 192 17.78 -15.86 20.55
CA GLU A 192 17.64 -16.05 22.01
C GLU A 192 16.55 -15.18 22.64
N HIS A 193 16.41 -13.93 22.20
CA HIS A 193 15.39 -13.03 22.74
C HIS A 193 13.95 -13.49 22.43
N LEU A 194 13.74 -14.41 21.48
CA LEU A 194 12.42 -14.97 21.14
C LEU A 194 12.07 -16.23 21.95
N LYS A 195 12.96 -16.68 22.85
CA LYS A 195 12.77 -17.86 23.70
C LYS A 195 12.23 -17.45 25.06
N LYS A 196 12.95 -17.77 26.14
CA LYS A 196 12.54 -17.52 27.52
C LYS A 196 12.19 -16.05 27.78
N ARG A 197 12.99 -15.11 27.25
CA ARG A 197 12.73 -13.67 27.42
C ARG A 197 11.36 -13.25 26.87
N LEU A 198 10.95 -13.80 25.73
CA LEU A 198 9.63 -13.52 25.14
C LEU A 198 8.51 -14.16 25.97
N GLU A 199 8.72 -15.37 26.47
CA GLU A 199 7.77 -16.06 27.35
C GLU A 199 7.52 -15.27 28.64
N ASP A 200 8.59 -14.85 29.32
CA ASP A 200 8.53 -14.07 30.55
C ASP A 200 7.83 -12.71 30.32
N TYR A 201 8.07 -12.08 29.15
CA TYR A 201 7.41 -10.83 28.81
C TYR A 201 5.92 -11.02 28.52
N MET A 202 5.56 -12.02 27.71
CA MET A 202 4.18 -12.25 27.28
C MET A 202 3.31 -12.84 28.40
N ALA A 203 3.89 -13.50 29.40
CA ALA A 203 3.17 -13.99 30.58
C ALA A 203 2.45 -12.87 31.37
N GLN A 204 2.84 -11.61 31.19
CA GLN A 204 2.17 -10.44 31.79
C GLN A 204 0.82 -10.11 31.14
N PHE A 205 0.53 -10.67 29.96
CA PHE A 205 -0.67 -10.40 29.18
C PHE A 205 -1.50 -11.69 29.05
N PRO A 206 -2.55 -11.90 29.86
CA PRO A 206 -3.30 -13.17 29.90
C PRO A 206 -3.92 -13.58 28.56
N ASN A 207 -4.23 -12.61 27.70
CA ASN A 207 -4.82 -12.86 26.39
C ASN A 207 -3.79 -13.19 25.30
N VAL A 208 -2.48 -13.22 25.64
CA VAL A 208 -1.40 -13.54 24.70
C VAL A 208 -0.86 -14.93 24.98
N ARG A 209 -0.78 -15.74 23.92
CA ARG A 209 -0.26 -17.11 23.96
C ARG A 209 0.83 -17.27 22.93
N ILE A 210 1.91 -17.97 23.29
CA ILE A 210 2.97 -18.36 22.35
C ILE A 210 2.78 -19.84 21.98
N LEU A 211 2.82 -20.13 20.68
CA LEU A 211 2.83 -21.46 20.11
C LEU A 211 4.10 -21.63 19.28
N ARG A 212 4.81 -22.75 19.41
CA ARG A 212 6.08 -22.96 18.70
C ARG A 212 6.01 -24.18 17.79
N THR A 213 6.53 -24.06 16.57
CA THR A 213 6.71 -25.20 15.68
C THR A 213 7.91 -26.03 16.10
N LYS A 214 7.94 -27.31 15.70
CA LYS A 214 9.04 -28.25 16.00
C LYS A 214 10.20 -28.14 15.00
N LYS A 215 9.95 -27.55 13.83
CA LYS A 215 10.88 -27.35 12.71
C LYS A 215 10.40 -26.14 11.91
N ARG A 216 11.25 -25.64 11.00
CA ARG A 216 10.86 -24.55 10.09
C ARG A 216 9.77 -25.02 9.13
N GLU A 217 8.56 -24.49 9.31
CA GLU A 217 7.39 -24.81 8.50
C GLU A 217 7.17 -23.78 7.38
N GLY A 218 7.57 -22.52 7.60
CA GLY A 218 7.29 -21.41 6.69
C GLY A 218 6.03 -20.64 7.06
N LEU A 219 5.87 -19.42 6.53
CA LEU A 219 4.78 -18.49 6.87
C LEU A 219 3.40 -19.15 6.75
N ILE A 220 3.18 -19.87 5.65
CA ILE A 220 1.87 -20.41 5.25
C ILE A 220 1.42 -21.50 6.24
N ARG A 221 2.28 -22.49 6.48
CA ARG A 221 2.00 -23.57 7.44
C ARG A 221 2.00 -23.09 8.89
N THR A 222 2.75 -22.05 9.21
CA THR A 222 2.73 -21.40 10.53
C THR A 222 1.39 -20.71 10.78
N ARG A 223 0.83 -20.02 9.77
CA ARG A 223 -0.53 -19.47 9.82
C ARG A 223 -1.58 -20.58 9.99
N MET A 224 -1.45 -21.68 9.26
CA MET A 224 -2.33 -22.85 9.40
C MET A 224 -2.29 -23.44 10.81
N LEU A 225 -1.11 -23.55 11.42
CA LEU A 225 -0.97 -23.99 12.80
C LEU A 225 -1.71 -23.06 13.77
N GLY A 226 -1.53 -21.74 13.64
CA GLY A 226 -2.29 -20.77 14.42
C GLY A 226 -3.80 -20.92 14.23
N ALA A 227 -4.25 -21.07 12.98
CA ALA A 227 -5.66 -21.21 12.66
C ALA A 227 -6.27 -22.49 13.25
N SER A 228 -5.47 -23.55 13.38
CA SER A 228 -5.92 -24.85 13.87
C SER A 228 -6.21 -24.85 15.38
N VAL A 229 -5.61 -23.92 16.12
CA VAL A 229 -5.79 -23.78 17.57
C VAL A 229 -6.69 -22.60 17.96
N ALA A 230 -7.06 -21.75 17.00
CA ALA A 230 -7.85 -20.55 17.22
C ALA A 230 -9.26 -20.89 17.76
N ILE A 231 -9.65 -20.20 18.84
CA ILE A 231 -10.95 -20.40 19.51
C ILE A 231 -12.01 -19.37 19.10
N GLY A 232 -11.60 -18.23 18.56
CA GLY A 232 -12.49 -17.14 18.19
C GLY A 232 -13.42 -17.48 17.03
N ASP A 233 -14.52 -16.74 16.90
CA ASP A 233 -15.47 -16.90 15.79
C ASP A 233 -14.83 -16.54 14.45
N VAL A 234 -14.00 -15.49 14.47
CA VAL A 234 -13.21 -14.99 13.34
C VAL A 234 -11.72 -15.27 13.59
N ILE A 235 -10.97 -15.53 12.51
CA ILE A 235 -9.51 -15.52 12.52
C ILE A 235 -9.06 -14.20 11.91
N THR A 236 -8.17 -13.47 12.60
CA THR A 236 -7.48 -12.30 12.05
C THR A 236 -5.99 -12.56 11.97
N PHE A 237 -5.42 -12.51 10.77
CA PHE A 237 -3.97 -12.61 10.57
C PHE A 237 -3.33 -11.22 10.55
N LEU A 238 -2.20 -11.09 11.24
CA LEU A 238 -1.31 -9.94 11.17
C LEU A 238 0.14 -10.42 11.03
N ASP A 239 0.97 -9.70 10.27
CA ASP A 239 2.41 -9.95 10.27
C ASP A 239 3.07 -9.38 11.55
N SER A 240 4.23 -9.91 11.92
CA SER A 240 4.95 -9.61 13.17
C SER A 240 5.62 -8.23 13.26
N HIS A 241 5.40 -7.38 12.27
CA HIS A 241 5.96 -6.04 12.15
C HIS A 241 4.89 -5.07 11.63
N CYS A 242 3.76 -5.05 12.33
CA CYS A 242 2.61 -4.22 12.04
C CYS A 242 2.29 -3.26 13.20
N GLU A 243 1.54 -2.21 12.91
CA GLU A 243 0.96 -1.35 13.94
C GLU A 243 -0.50 -1.04 13.58
N ALA A 244 -1.42 -1.62 14.34
CA ALA A 244 -2.84 -1.36 14.16
C ALA A 244 -3.17 0.11 14.49
N ASN A 245 -3.99 0.76 13.66
CA ASN A 245 -4.41 2.14 13.87
C ASN A 245 -5.71 2.21 14.69
N VAL A 246 -6.18 3.42 15.00
CA VAL A 246 -7.37 3.68 15.81
C VAL A 246 -8.62 2.99 15.22
N ASN A 247 -9.38 2.31 16.09
CA ASN A 247 -10.66 1.69 15.78
C ASN A 247 -10.63 0.73 14.56
N TRP A 248 -9.51 0.03 14.38
CA TRP A 248 -9.29 -0.84 13.21
C TRP A 248 -10.17 -2.12 13.20
N LEU A 249 -10.40 -2.72 14.37
CA LEU A 249 -10.98 -4.07 14.45
C LEU A 249 -12.51 -4.12 14.22
N PRO A 250 -13.34 -3.26 14.84
CA PRO A 250 -14.79 -3.29 14.66
C PRO A 250 -15.28 -3.26 13.20
N PRO A 251 -14.78 -2.39 12.30
CA PRO A 251 -15.22 -2.39 10.90
C PRO A 251 -14.94 -3.70 10.15
N LEU A 252 -13.87 -4.43 10.51
CA LEU A 252 -13.58 -5.75 9.92
C LEU A 252 -14.61 -6.79 10.38
N LEU A 253 -14.85 -6.86 11.69
CA LEU A 253 -15.75 -7.84 12.29
C LEU A 253 -17.21 -7.60 11.91
N ASP A 254 -17.63 -6.34 11.82
CA ASP A 254 -18.98 -5.93 11.41
C ASP A 254 -19.31 -6.44 10.00
N ARG A 255 -18.32 -6.34 9.11
CA ARG A 255 -18.49 -6.76 7.74
C ARG A 255 -18.60 -8.28 7.58
N ILE A 256 -17.83 -9.04 8.35
CA ILE A 256 -17.96 -10.51 8.43
C ILE A 256 -19.28 -10.91 9.10
N ALA A 257 -19.73 -10.18 10.13
CA ALA A 257 -21.01 -10.45 10.79
C ALA A 257 -22.20 -10.30 9.81
N SER A 258 -22.09 -9.35 8.88
CA SER A 258 -23.08 -9.15 7.81
C SER A 258 -23.02 -10.24 6.74
N ASN A 259 -21.82 -10.74 6.40
CA ASN A 259 -21.65 -11.83 5.45
C ASN A 259 -20.46 -12.71 5.87
N ARG A 260 -20.77 -13.88 6.43
CA ARG A 260 -19.79 -14.86 6.93
C ARG A 260 -18.78 -15.31 5.86
N LYS A 261 -19.18 -15.32 4.58
CA LYS A 261 -18.32 -15.75 3.46
C LYS A 261 -17.48 -14.63 2.86
N THR A 262 -17.47 -13.44 3.46
CA THR A 262 -16.59 -12.34 3.06
C THR A 262 -15.28 -12.41 3.84
N ILE A 263 -14.16 -12.43 3.12
CA ILE A 263 -12.84 -12.13 3.67
C ILE A 263 -12.63 -10.62 3.58
N VAL A 264 -12.14 -10.01 4.66
CA VAL A 264 -11.95 -8.57 4.75
C VAL A 264 -10.49 -8.21 5.02
N CYS A 265 -10.01 -7.19 4.33
CA CYS A 265 -8.64 -6.68 4.44
C CYS A 265 -8.67 -5.23 4.96
N PRO A 266 -7.83 -4.87 5.94
CA PRO A 266 -7.61 -3.48 6.28
C PRO A 266 -6.77 -2.80 5.19
N MET A 267 -6.80 -1.48 5.13
CA MET A 267 -5.82 -0.72 4.37
C MET A 267 -4.43 -0.96 4.99
N ILE A 268 -3.48 -1.36 4.15
CA ILE A 268 -2.11 -1.64 4.57
C ILE A 268 -1.26 -0.40 4.36
N ASP A 269 -1.00 0.33 5.44
CA ASP A 269 -0.16 1.51 5.43
C ASP A 269 1.32 1.14 5.47
N VAL A 270 2.18 2.06 5.04
CA VAL A 270 3.63 1.90 5.05
C VAL A 270 4.19 2.45 6.35
N ILE A 271 4.91 1.60 7.07
CA ILE A 271 5.92 2.03 8.03
C ILE A 271 7.27 1.97 7.32
N ASP A 272 7.91 3.12 7.17
CA ASP A 272 9.18 3.24 6.44
C ASP A 272 10.28 2.39 7.10
N ASN A 273 11.01 1.60 6.31
CA ASN A 273 12.02 0.67 6.85
C ASN A 273 13.31 1.35 7.33
N ASP A 274 13.55 2.61 6.97
CA ASP A 274 14.72 3.36 7.43
C ASP A 274 14.33 4.20 8.66
N HIS A 275 13.30 5.06 8.54
CA HIS A 275 12.97 6.07 9.56
C HIS A 275 11.64 5.83 10.31
N PHE A 276 10.92 4.74 10.05
CA PHE A 276 9.69 4.35 10.74
C PHE A 276 8.53 5.36 10.65
N GLY A 277 8.57 6.25 9.66
CA GLY A 277 7.47 7.18 9.40
C GLY A 277 6.26 6.41 8.88
N TYR A 278 5.07 6.74 9.40
CA TYR A 278 3.81 6.12 9.01
C TYR A 278 3.15 6.93 7.90
N LYS A 279 2.81 6.30 6.78
CA LYS A 279 2.11 6.93 5.65
C LYS A 279 1.28 5.93 4.89
N THR A 280 0.26 6.38 4.16
CA THR A 280 -0.45 5.50 3.21
C THR A 280 0.45 5.07 2.06
N GLN A 281 0.12 3.94 1.44
CA GLN A 281 0.70 3.56 0.15
C GLN A 281 0.31 4.58 -0.94
N ALA A 282 1.14 4.72 -1.97
CA ALA A 282 0.81 5.57 -3.11
C ALA A 282 -0.55 5.16 -3.71
N GLY A 283 -1.43 6.14 -3.95
CA GLY A 283 -2.79 5.91 -4.45
C GLY A 283 -3.82 5.46 -3.41
N ASP A 284 -3.43 5.29 -2.13
CA ASP A 284 -4.31 4.91 -1.01
C ASP A 284 -5.21 3.70 -1.31
N ALA A 285 -6.53 3.89 -1.35
CA ALA A 285 -7.49 2.84 -1.71
C ALA A 285 -7.33 2.41 -3.18
N MET A 286 -6.79 1.21 -3.38
CA MET A 286 -6.56 0.60 -4.69
C MET A 286 -6.96 -0.88 -4.64
N ARG A 287 -7.31 -1.46 -5.79
CA ARG A 287 -7.62 -2.89 -5.93
C ARG A 287 -6.34 -3.70 -6.07
N GLY A 288 -6.25 -4.83 -5.38
CA GLY A 288 -5.16 -5.77 -5.57
C GLY A 288 -5.32 -6.59 -6.85
N ALA A 289 -4.19 -6.81 -7.54
CA ALA A 289 -4.10 -7.48 -8.84
C ALA A 289 -2.73 -8.18 -8.97
N PHE A 290 -2.40 -8.66 -10.17
CA PHE A 290 -1.09 -9.25 -10.47
C PHE A 290 -0.67 -8.97 -11.92
N ASP A 291 0.63 -9.08 -12.20
CA ASP A 291 1.12 -9.29 -13.56
C ASP A 291 1.25 -10.79 -13.86
N TRP A 292 1.48 -11.16 -15.12
CA TRP A 292 1.57 -12.57 -15.55
C TRP A 292 2.91 -13.25 -15.18
N GLU A 293 3.76 -12.58 -14.40
CA GLU A 293 4.87 -13.20 -13.64
C GLU A 293 4.44 -13.51 -12.18
N MET A 294 3.16 -13.25 -11.85
CA MET A 294 2.57 -13.38 -10.52
C MET A 294 3.19 -12.47 -9.47
N TYR A 295 3.70 -11.30 -9.85
CA TYR A 295 3.99 -10.24 -8.90
C TYR A 295 2.72 -9.48 -8.53
N TYR A 296 2.51 -9.28 -7.23
CA TYR A 296 1.37 -8.52 -6.73
C TYR A 296 1.42 -7.08 -7.23
N LYS A 297 0.28 -6.57 -7.68
CA LYS A 297 0.10 -5.20 -8.16
C LYS A 297 -1.07 -4.53 -7.46
N ARG A 298 -1.07 -3.22 -7.48
CA ARG A 298 -2.21 -2.38 -7.08
C ARG A 298 -2.63 -1.58 -8.30
N ILE A 299 -3.91 -1.65 -8.65
CA ILE A 299 -4.53 -0.91 -9.77
C ILE A 299 -5.63 0.02 -9.23
N PRO A 300 -5.84 1.20 -9.84
CA PRO A 300 -6.83 2.15 -9.35
C PRO A 300 -8.23 1.57 -9.45
N ILE A 301 -9.12 1.99 -8.54
CA ILE A 301 -10.54 1.59 -8.57
C ILE A 301 -11.19 2.22 -9.80
N PRO A 302 -11.71 1.42 -10.76
CA PRO A 302 -12.43 1.95 -11.91
C PRO A 302 -13.62 2.81 -11.49
N LEU A 303 -13.92 3.88 -12.23
CA LEU A 303 -14.99 4.83 -11.89
C LEU A 303 -16.34 4.14 -11.65
N GLU A 304 -16.67 3.12 -12.44
CA GLU A 304 -17.90 2.33 -12.32
C GLU A 304 -17.99 1.48 -11.04
N LEU A 305 -16.87 1.23 -10.36
CA LEU A 305 -16.80 0.48 -9.11
C LEU A 305 -16.63 1.37 -7.87
N GLN A 306 -16.40 2.68 -8.06
CA GLN A 306 -16.25 3.61 -6.95
C GLN A 306 -17.57 3.74 -6.18
N LYS A 307 -17.48 3.62 -4.85
CA LYS A 307 -18.63 3.77 -3.96
C LYS A 307 -18.99 5.26 -3.82
N SER A 308 -20.26 5.53 -3.54
CA SER A 308 -20.75 6.88 -3.29
C SER A 308 -20.09 7.51 -2.05
N ASP A 309 -19.94 6.73 -0.98
CA ASP A 309 -19.06 7.06 0.14
C ASP A 309 -17.72 6.36 -0.07
N PRO A 310 -16.61 7.09 -0.32
CA PRO A 310 -15.31 6.49 -0.56
C PRO A 310 -14.73 5.78 0.68
N SER A 311 -15.37 5.91 1.84
CA SER A 311 -15.00 5.17 3.05
C SER A 311 -15.70 3.83 3.22
N ASP A 312 -16.63 3.48 2.32
CA ASP A 312 -17.31 2.18 2.34
C ASP A 312 -16.43 1.04 1.83
N PRO A 313 -16.68 -0.20 2.29
CA PRO A 313 -16.02 -1.39 1.76
C PRO A 313 -16.11 -1.51 0.23
N PHE A 314 -14.99 -1.86 -0.41
CA PHE A 314 -14.93 -2.08 -1.85
C PHE A 314 -14.32 -3.44 -2.18
N GLU A 315 -14.73 -4.02 -3.31
CA GLU A 315 -14.30 -5.35 -3.73
C GLU A 315 -12.87 -5.32 -4.28
N SER A 316 -12.06 -6.30 -3.86
CA SER A 316 -10.66 -6.44 -4.27
C SER A 316 -10.43 -7.84 -4.87
N PRO A 317 -9.93 -7.97 -6.12
CA PRO A 317 -9.73 -9.27 -6.74
C PRO A 317 -8.72 -10.15 -5.98
N VAL A 318 -7.66 -9.54 -5.46
CA VAL A 318 -6.57 -10.23 -4.77
C VAL A 318 -6.15 -9.45 -3.53
N MET A 319 -5.98 -10.13 -2.39
CA MET A 319 -5.40 -9.50 -1.20
C MET A 319 -3.88 -9.42 -1.27
N ALA A 320 -3.26 -8.51 -0.51
CA ALA A 320 -1.80 -8.47 -0.37
C ALA A 320 -1.23 -9.74 0.33
N GLY A 321 -2.00 -10.33 1.24
CA GLY A 321 -1.69 -11.60 1.91
C GLY A 321 -1.44 -11.50 3.41
N GLY A 322 -0.72 -10.47 3.85
CA GLY A 322 -0.27 -10.29 5.26
C GLY A 322 -1.41 -10.17 6.28
N LEU A 323 -2.39 -9.33 5.96
CA LEU A 323 -3.34 -8.78 6.91
C LEU A 323 -4.77 -8.99 6.38
N PHE A 324 -5.55 -9.84 7.06
CA PHE A 324 -6.96 -10.07 6.73
C PHE A 324 -7.70 -10.73 7.89
N ALA A 325 -9.03 -10.65 7.86
CA ALA A 325 -9.91 -11.37 8.77
C ALA A 325 -10.90 -12.24 7.98
N VAL A 326 -11.22 -13.40 8.54
CA VAL A 326 -12.10 -14.41 7.93
C VAL A 326 -12.84 -15.19 9.01
N ASP A 327 -14.13 -15.50 8.79
CA ASP A 327 -14.84 -16.42 9.66
C ASP A 327 -14.10 -17.77 9.76
N ARG A 328 -13.89 -18.25 10.99
CA ARG A 328 -13.05 -19.43 11.24
C ARG A 328 -13.59 -20.68 10.55
N LYS A 329 -14.91 -20.86 10.54
CA LYS A 329 -15.53 -22.01 9.86
C LYS A 329 -15.36 -21.89 8.35
N TRP A 330 -15.55 -20.68 7.80
CA TRP A 330 -15.39 -20.42 6.38
C TRP A 330 -13.95 -20.67 5.91
N PHE A 331 -12.96 -20.26 6.69
CA PHE A 331 -11.55 -20.55 6.40
C PHE A 331 -11.29 -22.06 6.25
N TRP A 332 -11.85 -22.88 7.13
CA TRP A 332 -11.70 -24.33 7.08
C TRP A 332 -12.59 -25.01 6.04
N GLU A 333 -13.77 -24.46 5.73
CA GLU A 333 -14.60 -24.89 4.59
C GLU A 333 -13.84 -24.71 3.27
N LEU A 334 -13.03 -23.64 3.14
CA LEU A 334 -12.11 -23.43 2.00
C LEU A 334 -10.85 -24.32 2.05
N GLY A 335 -10.70 -25.17 3.07
CA GLY A 335 -9.53 -26.01 3.30
C GLY A 335 -8.29 -25.25 3.80
N GLY A 336 -8.44 -23.99 4.23
CA GLY A 336 -7.33 -23.10 4.57
C GLY A 336 -6.41 -22.86 3.37
N TYR A 337 -5.10 -22.87 3.62
CA TYR A 337 -4.07 -22.82 2.58
C TYR A 337 -3.63 -24.21 2.13
N ASP A 338 -3.15 -24.32 0.89
CA ASP A 338 -2.51 -25.52 0.38
C ASP A 338 -1.25 -25.84 1.23
N PRO A 339 -1.24 -26.97 1.96
CA PRO A 339 -0.12 -27.34 2.83
C PRO A 339 1.16 -27.66 2.06
N GLY A 340 1.08 -27.81 0.73
CA GLY A 340 2.22 -27.96 -0.16
C GLY A 340 2.92 -26.66 -0.53
N LEU A 341 2.38 -25.49 -0.15
CA LEU A 341 3.05 -24.21 -0.30
C LEU A 341 4.14 -24.04 0.76
N GLU A 342 5.34 -23.70 0.30
CA GLU A 342 6.54 -23.59 1.12
C GLU A 342 6.79 -22.13 1.54
N ILE A 343 7.55 -21.92 2.62
CA ILE A 343 8.13 -20.65 3.14
C ILE A 343 7.35 -19.35 2.91
N TRP A 344 7.26 -18.84 1.69
CA TRP A 344 6.64 -17.56 1.35
C TRP A 344 6.13 -17.53 -0.10
N GLY A 345 4.96 -16.92 -0.30
CA GLY A 345 4.42 -16.53 -1.60
C GLY A 345 3.53 -17.59 -2.25
N GLY A 346 2.44 -17.12 -2.87
CA GLY A 346 1.43 -17.95 -3.53
C GLY A 346 0.12 -18.04 -2.74
N GLU A 347 0.21 -18.04 -1.40
CA GLU A 347 -0.95 -18.20 -0.51
C GLU A 347 -1.99 -17.09 -0.68
N GLN A 348 -1.54 -15.86 -0.97
CA GLN A 348 -2.43 -14.73 -1.21
C GLN A 348 -3.26 -14.90 -2.47
N TYR A 349 -2.69 -15.50 -3.52
CA TYR A 349 -3.41 -15.80 -4.76
C TYR A 349 -4.38 -16.96 -4.55
N GLU A 350 -3.89 -18.04 -3.93
CA GLU A 350 -4.70 -19.22 -3.65
C GLU A 350 -5.99 -18.87 -2.90
N ILE A 351 -5.88 -18.16 -1.77
CA ILE A 351 -7.06 -17.82 -0.97
C ILE A 351 -7.97 -16.80 -1.66
N SER A 352 -7.39 -15.88 -2.45
CA SER A 352 -8.17 -14.91 -3.24
C SER A 352 -8.99 -15.61 -4.31
N PHE A 353 -8.41 -16.58 -5.02
CA PHE A 353 -9.11 -17.36 -6.03
C PHE A 353 -10.17 -18.26 -5.39
N LYS A 354 -9.83 -18.96 -4.29
CA LYS A 354 -10.78 -19.75 -3.50
C LYS A 354 -12.01 -18.94 -3.10
N VAL A 355 -11.81 -17.78 -2.46
CA VAL A 355 -12.95 -17.04 -1.92
C VAL A 355 -13.89 -16.56 -3.03
N TRP A 356 -13.36 -16.03 -4.13
CA TRP A 356 -14.20 -15.57 -5.24
C TRP A 356 -14.85 -16.71 -6.02
N MET A 357 -14.06 -17.70 -6.43
CA MET A 357 -14.54 -18.78 -7.29
C MET A 357 -15.50 -19.72 -6.55
N CYS A 358 -15.36 -19.87 -5.22
CA CYS A 358 -16.14 -20.82 -4.42
C CYS A 358 -17.28 -20.14 -3.62
N GLY A 359 -17.74 -18.96 -4.04
CA GLY A 359 -19.00 -18.35 -3.58
C GLY A 359 -18.89 -17.44 -2.36
N GLY A 360 -17.69 -16.99 -2.00
CA GLY A 360 -17.43 -15.91 -1.06
C GLY A 360 -17.13 -14.59 -1.76
N ARG A 361 -16.61 -13.62 -0.99
CA ARG A 361 -16.22 -12.28 -1.46
C ARG A 361 -14.94 -11.82 -0.76
N MET A 362 -14.22 -10.89 -1.38
CA MET A 362 -13.04 -10.25 -0.80
C MET A 362 -13.24 -8.74 -0.84
N GLU A 363 -13.10 -8.09 0.31
CA GLU A 363 -13.33 -6.64 0.42
C GLU A 363 -12.24 -5.95 1.24
N ASP A 364 -11.81 -4.82 0.72
CA ASP A 364 -10.91 -3.88 1.37
C ASP A 364 -11.75 -2.86 2.15
N ILE A 365 -11.39 -2.60 3.41
CA ILE A 365 -12.19 -1.79 4.35
C ILE A 365 -11.47 -0.47 4.66
N PRO A 366 -11.81 0.66 4.00
CA PRO A 366 -11.09 1.94 4.16
C PRO A 366 -11.00 2.47 5.59
N CYS A 367 -12.00 2.16 6.43
CA CYS A 367 -12.04 2.58 7.83
C CYS A 367 -11.23 1.70 8.79
N SER A 368 -10.68 0.59 8.31
CA SER A 368 -9.71 -0.22 9.06
C SER A 368 -8.33 -0.02 8.45
N ARG A 369 -7.35 0.40 9.24
CA ARG A 369 -5.98 0.63 8.75
C ARG A 369 -4.94 0.01 9.68
N VAL A 370 -3.92 -0.59 9.09
CA VAL A 370 -2.82 -1.22 9.81
C VAL A 370 -1.52 -0.87 9.08
N GLY A 371 -0.56 -0.27 9.78
CA GLY A 371 0.77 -0.04 9.26
C GLY A 371 1.58 -1.33 9.18
N HIS A 372 2.40 -1.47 8.16
CA HIS A 372 3.26 -2.62 7.92
C HIS A 372 4.66 -2.16 7.50
N ILE A 373 5.71 -2.78 8.07
CA ILE A 373 7.10 -2.48 7.69
C ILE A 373 7.46 -3.24 6.40
N TYR A 374 7.56 -2.52 5.28
CA TYR A 374 8.04 -3.10 4.02
C TYR A 374 9.56 -3.20 4.04
N ARG A 375 10.08 -4.42 4.18
CA ARG A 375 11.53 -4.70 4.26
C ARG A 375 12.27 -4.21 3.01
N LYS A 376 13.48 -3.71 3.19
CA LYS A 376 14.42 -3.33 2.12
C LYS A 376 14.95 -4.56 1.37
N TYR A 377 15.10 -5.68 2.08
CA TYR A 377 15.45 -7.00 1.56
C TYR A 377 14.99 -8.08 2.53
N ILE A 378 14.98 -9.35 2.08
CA ILE A 378 14.61 -10.49 2.92
C ILE A 378 15.83 -10.90 3.77
N PRO A 379 15.76 -10.85 5.11
CA PRO A 379 16.93 -11.11 5.97
C PRO A 379 17.14 -12.59 6.30
N TYR A 380 16.09 -13.42 6.22
CA TYR A 380 16.13 -14.82 6.64
C TYR A 380 16.57 -15.74 5.49
N LYS A 381 17.19 -16.86 5.85
CA LYS A 381 17.61 -17.88 4.89
C LYS A 381 16.41 -18.70 4.44
N ILE A 382 16.32 -18.93 3.12
CA ILE A 382 15.38 -19.85 2.51
C ILE A 382 16.09 -21.22 2.40
N PRO A 383 15.49 -22.33 2.88
CA PRO A 383 16.09 -23.66 2.76
C PRO A 383 16.39 -24.05 1.30
N THR A 384 17.43 -24.84 1.09
CA THR A 384 17.81 -25.33 -0.24
C THR A 384 16.68 -26.15 -0.87
N GLY A 385 16.38 -25.90 -2.15
CA GLY A 385 15.33 -26.62 -2.89
C GLY A 385 13.93 -26.01 -2.78
N VAL A 386 13.74 -24.98 -1.97
CA VAL A 386 12.49 -24.20 -1.92
C VAL A 386 12.52 -23.14 -3.02
N SER A 387 11.42 -23.00 -3.76
CA SER A 387 11.29 -21.99 -4.80
C SER A 387 9.87 -21.42 -4.83
N LEU A 388 9.78 -20.09 -4.87
CA LEU A 388 8.54 -19.37 -5.14
C LEU A 388 7.87 -19.89 -6.43
N ALA A 389 8.66 -20.29 -7.42
CA ALA A 389 8.16 -20.85 -8.68
C ALA A 389 7.30 -22.09 -8.47
N ARG A 390 7.68 -22.96 -7.52
CA ARG A 390 6.91 -24.18 -7.23
C ARG A 390 5.57 -23.83 -6.60
N ASN A 391 5.54 -22.91 -5.64
CA ASN A 391 4.31 -22.42 -5.03
C ASN A 391 3.36 -21.82 -6.08
N LEU A 392 3.86 -20.89 -6.90
CA LEU A 392 3.09 -20.25 -7.95
C LEU A 392 2.57 -21.26 -8.97
N LYS A 393 3.39 -22.26 -9.34
CA LYS A 393 2.95 -23.31 -10.25
C LYS A 393 1.82 -24.16 -9.64
N ARG A 394 1.90 -24.52 -8.36
CA ARG A 394 0.81 -25.24 -7.67
C ARG A 394 -0.49 -24.45 -7.71
N VAL A 395 -0.44 -23.15 -7.43
CA VAL A 395 -1.62 -22.27 -7.50
C VAL A 395 -2.16 -22.21 -8.93
N ALA A 396 -1.29 -22.01 -9.93
CA ALA A 396 -1.68 -21.92 -11.33
C ALA A 396 -2.37 -23.21 -11.83
N GLU A 397 -1.78 -24.37 -11.55
CA GLU A 397 -2.26 -25.69 -11.98
C GLU A 397 -3.58 -26.12 -11.32
N VAL A 398 -3.90 -25.57 -10.14
CA VAL A 398 -5.14 -25.89 -9.43
C VAL A 398 -6.24 -24.88 -9.74
N TRP A 399 -5.91 -23.59 -9.87
CA TRP A 399 -6.91 -22.51 -9.84
C TRP A 399 -7.00 -21.68 -11.12
N MET A 400 -5.97 -21.65 -11.97
CA MET A 400 -5.90 -20.67 -13.07
C MET A 400 -6.33 -21.20 -14.44
N ASP A 401 -6.71 -22.48 -14.54
CA ASP A 401 -7.20 -23.11 -15.77
C ASP A 401 -6.29 -22.80 -16.99
N GLU A 402 -6.87 -22.43 -18.13
CA GLU A 402 -6.14 -22.07 -19.35
C GLU A 402 -5.23 -20.84 -19.18
N TYR A 403 -5.42 -20.03 -18.16
CA TYR A 403 -4.62 -18.81 -17.95
C TYR A 403 -3.25 -19.09 -17.33
N ALA A 404 -3.02 -20.29 -16.77
CA ALA A 404 -1.70 -20.71 -16.32
C ALA A 404 -0.66 -20.65 -17.47
N GLU A 405 -1.11 -20.89 -18.70
CA GLU A 405 -0.30 -20.83 -19.91
C GLU A 405 0.35 -19.44 -20.13
N TYR A 406 -0.32 -18.35 -19.77
CA TYR A 406 0.23 -17.00 -19.89
C TYR A 406 1.40 -16.73 -18.93
N ILE A 407 1.48 -17.48 -17.82
CA ILE A 407 2.66 -17.49 -16.94
C ILE A 407 3.79 -18.24 -17.63
N TYR A 408 3.50 -19.42 -18.18
CA TYR A 408 4.51 -20.29 -18.81
C TYR A 408 5.11 -19.70 -20.10
N GLN A 409 4.40 -18.80 -20.76
CA GLN A 409 4.95 -18.04 -21.89
C GLN A 409 6.02 -17.02 -21.45
N ARG A 410 5.95 -16.52 -20.21
CA ARG A 410 6.91 -15.55 -19.64
C ARG A 410 8.01 -16.23 -18.84
N LEU A 411 7.70 -17.36 -18.21
CA LEU A 411 8.59 -18.18 -17.40
C LEU A 411 8.60 -19.63 -17.92
N PRO A 412 9.22 -19.92 -19.07
CA PRO A 412 9.18 -21.24 -19.70
C PRO A 412 9.69 -22.38 -18.82
N GLU A 413 10.60 -22.09 -17.88
CA GLU A 413 11.11 -23.05 -16.91
C GLU A 413 10.03 -23.64 -16.01
N TYR A 414 8.88 -22.95 -15.86
CA TYR A 414 7.76 -23.44 -15.07
C TYR A 414 7.10 -24.66 -15.73
N ARG A 415 7.19 -24.85 -17.05
CA ARG A 415 6.56 -26.00 -17.73
C ARG A 415 7.08 -27.33 -17.21
N HIS A 416 8.39 -27.43 -17.04
CA HIS A 416 9.08 -28.66 -16.63
C HIS A 416 9.32 -28.74 -15.11
N LEU A 417 8.96 -27.69 -14.36
CA LEU A 417 9.04 -27.67 -12.90
C LEU A 417 7.99 -28.61 -12.29
N SER A 418 8.39 -29.50 -11.39
CA SER A 418 7.44 -30.35 -10.66
C SER A 418 6.62 -29.53 -9.65
N THR A 419 5.29 -29.69 -9.65
CA THR A 419 4.41 -29.14 -8.61
C THR A 419 4.42 -29.95 -7.32
N GLY A 420 4.95 -31.18 -7.35
CA GLY A 420 4.54 -32.21 -6.39
C GLY A 420 3.08 -32.61 -6.58
N ASP A 421 2.51 -33.31 -5.60
CA ASP A 421 1.11 -33.75 -5.67
C ASP A 421 0.14 -32.59 -5.41
N VAL A 422 -0.80 -32.39 -6.33
CA VAL A 422 -1.86 -31.38 -6.27
C VAL A 422 -3.27 -32.01 -6.32
N THR A 423 -3.37 -33.34 -6.27
CA THR A 423 -4.63 -34.09 -6.41
C THR A 423 -5.66 -33.64 -5.37
N ALA A 424 -5.28 -33.62 -4.10
CA ALA A 424 -6.17 -33.19 -3.01
C ALA A 424 -6.67 -31.74 -3.17
N GLN A 425 -5.86 -30.85 -3.76
CA GLN A 425 -6.26 -29.46 -3.99
C GLN A 425 -7.24 -29.35 -5.18
N LYS A 426 -7.05 -30.16 -6.23
CA LYS A 426 -8.00 -30.26 -7.34
C LYS A 426 -9.33 -30.87 -6.89
N ASP A 427 -9.29 -31.89 -6.05
CA ASP A 427 -10.49 -32.52 -5.47
C ASP A 427 -11.26 -31.54 -4.58
N LEU A 428 -10.56 -30.76 -3.75
CA LEU A 428 -11.17 -29.70 -2.95
C LEU A 428 -11.91 -28.67 -3.82
N ARG A 429 -11.27 -28.20 -4.90
CA ARG A 429 -11.90 -27.26 -5.85
C ARG A 429 -13.18 -27.84 -6.47
N ASN A 430 -13.14 -29.11 -6.86
CA ASN A 430 -14.30 -29.81 -7.42
C ASN A 430 -15.42 -29.97 -6.39
N HIS A 431 -15.09 -30.40 -5.16
CA HIS A 431 -16.05 -30.60 -4.09
C HIS A 431 -16.78 -29.31 -3.69
N LEU A 432 -16.07 -28.18 -3.69
CA LEU A 432 -16.63 -26.87 -3.41
C LEU A 432 -17.47 -26.29 -4.55
N ASN A 433 -17.57 -26.97 -5.70
CA ASN A 433 -18.29 -26.53 -6.90
C ASN A 433 -17.89 -25.12 -7.34
N CYS A 434 -16.58 -24.83 -7.33
CA CYS A 434 -16.07 -23.51 -7.65
C CYS A 434 -16.25 -23.18 -9.14
N LYS A 435 -16.42 -21.90 -9.45
CA LYS A 435 -16.48 -21.36 -10.82
C LYS A 435 -15.12 -21.48 -11.52
N SER A 436 -15.10 -21.33 -12.85
CA SER A 436 -13.87 -21.29 -13.66
C SER A 436 -13.03 -20.04 -13.38
N PHE A 437 -11.73 -20.09 -13.67
CA PHE A 437 -10.88 -18.91 -13.60
C PHE A 437 -11.24 -17.86 -14.65
N LYS A 438 -11.76 -18.29 -15.81
CA LYS A 438 -12.32 -17.39 -16.82
C LYS A 438 -13.44 -16.49 -16.24
N TRP A 439 -14.32 -17.06 -15.42
CA TRP A 439 -15.34 -16.29 -14.69
C TRP A 439 -14.69 -15.28 -13.75
N PHE A 440 -13.66 -15.67 -12.99
CA PHE A 440 -12.93 -14.75 -12.12
C PHE A 440 -12.33 -13.58 -12.91
N MET A 441 -11.65 -13.86 -14.02
CA MET A 441 -11.04 -12.84 -14.88
C MET A 441 -12.07 -11.93 -15.58
N THR A 442 -13.28 -12.42 -15.83
CA THR A 442 -14.31 -11.68 -16.59
C THR A 442 -15.24 -10.88 -15.68
N GLU A 443 -15.56 -11.40 -14.50
CA GLU A 443 -16.54 -10.77 -13.59
C GLU A 443 -15.88 -10.01 -12.45
N ILE A 444 -14.76 -10.52 -11.92
CA ILE A 444 -14.11 -9.97 -10.72
C ILE A 444 -12.89 -9.12 -11.08
N ALA A 445 -12.00 -9.66 -11.91
CA ALA A 445 -10.71 -9.05 -12.27
C ALA A 445 -10.68 -8.50 -13.71
N TRP A 446 -11.82 -8.04 -14.24
CA TRP A 446 -11.95 -7.58 -15.62
C TRP A 446 -11.07 -6.36 -15.97
N ASP A 447 -10.70 -5.58 -14.95
CA ASP A 447 -9.85 -4.41 -15.06
C ASP A 447 -8.35 -4.77 -15.10
N LEU A 448 -7.96 -5.94 -14.61
CA LEU A 448 -6.56 -6.39 -14.60
C LEU A 448 -5.95 -6.42 -16.01
N PRO A 449 -6.57 -7.02 -17.05
CA PRO A 449 -6.02 -7.04 -18.40
C PRO A 449 -5.82 -5.65 -19.04
N ARG A 450 -6.48 -4.60 -18.53
CA ARG A 450 -6.24 -3.21 -19.01
C ARG A 450 -4.83 -2.73 -18.65
N TYR A 451 -4.30 -3.22 -17.53
CA TYR A 451 -2.96 -2.89 -17.04
C TYR A 451 -1.96 -4.01 -17.32
N TYR A 452 -2.35 -5.27 -17.23
CA TYR A 452 -1.46 -6.41 -17.42
C TYR A 452 -2.16 -7.41 -18.34
N PRO A 453 -2.19 -7.16 -19.67
CA PRO A 453 -2.88 -8.02 -20.60
C PRO A 453 -2.17 -9.39 -20.68
N PRO A 454 -2.92 -10.50 -20.78
CA PRO A 454 -2.34 -11.84 -20.90
C PRO A 454 -1.41 -11.95 -22.11
N VAL A 455 -1.81 -11.33 -23.22
CA VAL A 455 -0.99 -11.13 -24.41
C VAL A 455 -0.78 -9.63 -24.61
N GLU A 456 0.47 -9.19 -24.52
CA GLU A 456 0.80 -7.78 -24.69
C GLU A 456 0.63 -7.33 -26.15
N PRO A 457 0.00 -6.17 -26.40
CA PRO A 457 -0.06 -5.61 -27.74
C PRO A 457 1.34 -5.30 -28.30
N ALA A 458 1.44 -5.27 -29.63
CA ALA A 458 2.70 -4.98 -30.31
C ALA A 458 3.25 -3.58 -29.94
N ALA A 459 4.58 -3.49 -29.84
CA ALA A 459 5.29 -2.23 -29.65
C ALA A 459 5.16 -1.30 -30.87
N ALA A 460 5.25 0.00 -30.63
CA ALA A 460 5.16 1.03 -31.66
C ALA A 460 6.48 1.23 -32.42
N ALA A 461 7.61 1.12 -31.72
CA ALA A 461 8.95 1.22 -32.29
C ALA A 461 9.99 0.55 -31.38
N TRP A 462 11.11 0.09 -31.91
CA TRP A 462 12.18 -0.51 -31.12
C TRP A 462 13.56 -0.47 -31.81
N GLY A 463 14.60 -0.78 -31.03
CA GLY A 463 16.00 -0.79 -31.46
C GLY A 463 16.77 0.44 -30.96
N GLU A 464 17.81 0.83 -31.70
CA GLU A 464 18.51 2.08 -31.42
C GLU A 464 17.61 3.31 -31.66
N ILE A 465 17.86 4.39 -30.90
CA ILE A 465 17.27 5.71 -31.12
C ILE A 465 18.40 6.65 -31.53
N ARG A 466 18.47 6.98 -32.82
CA ARG A 466 19.52 7.85 -33.39
C ARG A 466 19.03 9.27 -33.57
N ASN A 467 19.83 10.25 -33.17
CA ASN A 467 19.59 11.65 -33.44
C ASN A 467 20.03 12.03 -34.87
N VAL A 468 19.21 12.79 -35.60
CA VAL A 468 19.51 13.21 -36.99
C VAL A 468 20.58 14.29 -37.04
N GLY A 469 20.59 15.23 -36.09
CA GLY A 469 21.57 16.32 -36.04
C GLY A 469 22.99 15.82 -35.76
N THR A 470 23.16 15.05 -34.69
CA THR A 470 24.49 14.61 -34.22
C THR A 470 24.93 13.27 -34.78
N GLN A 471 24.03 12.49 -35.36
CA GLN A 471 24.25 11.08 -35.76
C GLN A 471 24.63 10.14 -34.60
N LEU A 472 24.57 10.61 -33.35
CA LEU A 472 24.78 9.82 -32.14
C LEU A 472 23.48 9.12 -31.72
N CYS A 473 23.62 8.08 -30.89
CA CYS A 473 22.50 7.30 -30.37
C CYS A 473 22.27 7.60 -28.90
N ILE A 474 21.01 7.46 -28.46
CA ILE A 474 20.70 7.49 -27.03
C ILE A 474 21.37 6.28 -26.36
N GLY A 475 22.03 6.52 -25.24
CA GLY A 475 22.65 5.51 -24.41
C GLY A 475 22.51 5.81 -22.92
N THR A 476 22.73 4.78 -22.11
CA THR A 476 22.85 4.91 -20.66
C THR A 476 23.92 3.96 -20.14
N LYS A 477 24.72 4.45 -19.19
CA LYS A 477 25.71 3.63 -18.48
C LYS A 477 25.00 2.78 -17.43
N HIS A 478 25.08 1.46 -17.60
CA HIS A 478 24.49 0.40 -16.78
C HIS A 478 22.95 0.39 -16.70
N GLY A 479 22.26 1.40 -17.23
CA GLY A 479 20.80 1.52 -17.17
C GLY A 479 20.27 1.56 -15.75
N ALA A 480 21.00 2.19 -14.83
CA ALA A 480 20.63 2.30 -13.43
C ALA A 480 19.47 3.29 -13.23
N PRO A 481 18.56 3.04 -12.27
CA PRO A 481 17.50 3.98 -11.91
C PRO A 481 18.07 5.36 -11.56
N GLY A 482 17.37 6.41 -11.96
CA GLY A 482 17.76 7.82 -11.75
C GLY A 482 18.86 8.34 -12.68
N SER A 483 19.43 7.50 -13.54
CA SER A 483 20.50 7.92 -14.46
C SER A 483 19.94 8.76 -15.61
N PRO A 484 20.49 9.96 -15.90
CA PRO A 484 20.16 10.72 -17.10
C PRO A 484 20.56 9.97 -18.38
N LEU A 485 19.75 10.12 -19.42
CA LEU A 485 20.08 9.69 -20.78
C LEU A 485 21.18 10.56 -21.37
N ARG A 486 22.04 9.95 -22.18
CA ARG A 486 23.16 10.62 -22.85
C ARG A 486 23.23 10.24 -24.32
N LEU A 487 23.96 11.04 -25.09
CA LEU A 487 24.36 10.67 -26.45
C LEU A 487 25.67 9.90 -26.42
N GLU A 488 25.73 8.78 -27.14
CA GLU A 488 26.92 7.96 -27.31
C GLU A 488 27.07 7.54 -28.78
N SER A 489 28.27 7.12 -29.17
CA SER A 489 28.50 6.52 -30.48
C SER A 489 27.59 5.30 -30.68
N CYS A 490 26.88 5.25 -31.80
CA CYS A 490 25.95 4.16 -32.11
C CYS A 490 26.69 2.82 -32.23
N VAL A 491 26.26 1.81 -31.47
CA VAL A 491 26.83 0.46 -31.52
C VAL A 491 26.00 -0.40 -32.47
N LYS A 492 26.61 -0.89 -33.56
CA LYS A 492 25.96 -1.78 -34.53
C LYS A 492 26.24 -3.26 -34.19
N GLY A 493 25.21 -4.00 -33.78
CA GLY A 493 25.25 -5.47 -33.63
C GLY A 493 25.14 -5.97 -32.19
N ARG A 494 24.76 -7.25 -32.02
CA ARG A 494 24.62 -7.93 -30.72
C ARG A 494 25.97 -8.31 -30.07
N ALA A 495 27.09 -8.04 -30.74
CA ALA A 495 28.39 -8.61 -30.43
C ALA A 495 29.42 -7.52 -30.15
N GLU A 496 29.25 -6.89 -28.98
CA GLU A 496 30.25 -6.30 -28.09
C GLU A 496 29.49 -5.42 -27.10
N ALA A 497 28.54 -6.04 -26.40
CA ALA A 497 27.99 -5.48 -25.18
C ALA A 497 29.11 -5.49 -24.14
N ALA A 498 30.02 -4.51 -24.21
CA ALA A 498 30.65 -4.03 -23.00
C ALA A 498 29.49 -3.79 -22.03
N TRP A 499 29.53 -4.47 -20.89
CA TRP A 499 28.46 -4.65 -19.92
C TRP A 499 27.90 -3.34 -19.32
N SER A 500 28.27 -2.19 -19.90
CA SER A 500 27.93 -0.85 -19.50
C SER A 500 27.00 -0.09 -20.45
N ASN A 501 26.89 -0.40 -21.75
CA ASN A 501 26.23 0.53 -22.69
C ASN A 501 24.89 -0.02 -23.19
N VAL A 502 23.78 0.53 -22.68
CA VAL A 502 22.42 0.15 -23.11
C VAL A 502 21.94 1.16 -24.15
N GLN A 503 21.83 0.73 -25.41
CA GLN A 503 21.36 1.55 -26.55
C GLN A 503 20.12 0.96 -27.26
N VAL A 504 19.58 -0.15 -26.77
CA VAL A 504 18.35 -0.75 -27.30
C VAL A 504 17.17 -0.30 -26.46
N PHE A 505 16.16 0.28 -27.10
CA PHE A 505 14.94 0.75 -26.46
C PHE A 505 13.71 0.23 -27.18
N THR A 506 12.59 0.22 -26.47
CA THR A 506 11.27 -0.14 -26.98
C THR A 506 10.29 0.95 -26.60
N PHE A 507 9.56 1.47 -27.59
CA PHE A 507 8.38 2.30 -27.41
C PHE A 507 7.17 1.37 -27.28
N SER A 508 6.77 1.09 -26.04
CA SER A 508 5.83 0.02 -25.73
C SER A 508 4.39 0.37 -26.06
N TRP A 509 3.51 -0.63 -26.01
CA TRP A 509 2.07 -0.44 -26.19
C TRP A 509 1.42 0.49 -25.15
N ARG A 510 2.14 0.81 -24.06
CA ARG A 510 1.69 1.70 -22.98
C ARG A 510 1.98 3.17 -23.24
N GLU A 511 2.50 3.51 -24.41
CA GLU A 511 2.95 4.85 -24.77
C GLU A 511 4.12 5.35 -23.88
N ASP A 512 4.97 4.42 -23.42
CA ASP A 512 6.20 4.70 -22.69
C ASP A 512 7.44 4.14 -23.41
N ILE A 513 8.62 4.72 -23.17
CA ILE A 513 9.88 4.30 -23.76
C ILE A 513 10.76 3.68 -22.67
N ARG A 514 11.26 2.47 -22.92
CA ARG A 514 12.00 1.67 -21.93
C ARG A 514 13.20 0.94 -22.55
N PRO A 515 14.28 0.67 -21.79
CA PRO A 515 15.41 -0.09 -22.30
C PRO A 515 15.08 -1.57 -22.54
N GLY A 516 15.74 -2.18 -23.51
CA GLY A 516 15.58 -3.59 -23.87
C GLY A 516 14.81 -3.79 -25.18
N ASP A 517 14.91 -5.00 -25.73
CA ASP A 517 14.11 -5.41 -26.88
C ASP A 517 12.62 -5.59 -26.48
N PRO A 518 11.68 -5.61 -27.44
CA PRO A 518 10.26 -5.70 -27.12
C PRO A 518 9.83 -6.94 -26.34
N GLN A 519 10.63 -8.01 -26.34
CA GLN A 519 10.36 -9.24 -25.60
C GLN A 519 10.97 -9.23 -24.19
N HIS A 520 12.05 -8.46 -23.98
CA HIS A 520 12.85 -8.42 -22.76
C HIS A 520 13.06 -6.98 -22.28
N THR A 521 11.97 -6.22 -22.20
CA THR A 521 12.04 -4.84 -21.72
C THR A 521 12.34 -4.78 -20.22
N LYS A 522 13.08 -3.77 -19.79
CA LYS A 522 13.31 -3.48 -18.36
C LYS A 522 12.13 -2.70 -17.76
N LYS A 523 12.00 -2.77 -16.43
CA LYS A 523 10.96 -2.05 -15.66
C LYS A 523 11.30 -0.57 -15.40
N PHE A 524 12.14 0.03 -16.26
CA PHE A 524 12.52 1.45 -16.20
C PHE A 524 12.06 2.18 -17.45
N CYS A 525 11.51 3.37 -17.28
CA CYS A 525 10.90 4.18 -18.33
C CYS A 525 11.56 5.55 -18.41
N PHE A 526 11.51 6.17 -19.58
CA PHE A 526 11.91 7.57 -19.77
C PHE A 526 10.96 8.46 -18.97
N ASP A 527 11.50 9.16 -17.98
CA ASP A 527 10.77 10.07 -17.10
C ASP A 527 11.38 11.48 -17.18
N THR A 528 10.52 12.49 -17.23
CA THR A 528 10.92 13.91 -17.25
C THR A 528 9.97 14.78 -16.45
N ILE A 529 10.53 15.74 -15.71
CA ILE A 529 9.80 16.53 -14.70
C ILE A 529 9.38 17.89 -15.26
N SER A 530 10.16 18.48 -16.17
CA SER A 530 9.92 19.82 -16.69
C SER A 530 10.21 19.91 -18.19
N HIS A 531 9.90 21.09 -18.76
CA HIS A 531 10.18 21.41 -20.16
C HIS A 531 11.65 21.69 -20.47
N SER A 532 12.53 21.63 -19.46
CA SER A 532 13.98 21.86 -19.57
C SER A 532 14.84 20.83 -18.83
N SER A 533 14.21 19.85 -18.18
CA SER A 533 14.92 18.82 -17.42
C SER A 533 15.61 17.80 -18.32
N PRO A 534 16.67 17.13 -17.83
CA PRO A 534 17.17 15.92 -18.46
C PRO A 534 16.09 14.83 -18.48
N VAL A 535 16.16 13.94 -19.45
CA VAL A 535 15.35 12.71 -19.44
C VAL A 535 16.10 11.66 -18.63
N THR A 536 15.44 10.99 -17.70
CA THR A 536 16.03 9.99 -16.80
C THR A 536 15.34 8.64 -16.93
N LEU A 537 15.97 7.58 -16.42
CA LEU A 537 15.31 6.29 -16.25
C LEU A 537 14.70 6.19 -14.85
N TYR A 538 13.39 6.10 -14.75
CA TYR A 538 12.67 5.91 -13.49
C TYR A 538 11.79 4.65 -13.52
N ASP A 539 11.33 4.18 -12.36
CA ASP A 539 10.49 2.98 -12.28
C ASP A 539 9.18 3.16 -13.05
N CYS A 540 8.92 2.26 -14.00
CA CYS A 540 7.74 2.36 -14.85
C CYS A 540 6.44 2.24 -14.04
N HIS A 541 5.61 3.27 -14.06
CA HIS A 541 4.33 3.26 -13.35
C HIS A 541 3.09 3.03 -14.24
N GLY A 542 3.20 3.14 -15.58
CA GLY A 542 2.11 2.80 -16.51
C GLY A 542 0.90 3.75 -16.48
N MET A 543 1.06 4.98 -15.97
CA MET A 543 -0.03 5.96 -15.77
C MET A 543 -0.04 7.11 -16.79
N LYS A 544 0.75 7.04 -17.87
CA LYS A 544 0.84 8.09 -18.89
C LYS A 544 1.15 9.53 -18.37
N GLY A 545 1.70 9.66 -17.17
CA GLY A 545 2.14 10.95 -16.62
C GLY A 545 3.45 11.41 -17.24
N ASN A 546 4.46 11.67 -16.41
CA ASN A 546 5.81 12.07 -16.83
C ASN A 546 6.57 11.04 -17.70
N GLN A 547 5.95 9.88 -17.94
CA GLN A 547 6.46 8.81 -18.80
C GLN A 547 5.66 8.66 -20.11
N LEU A 548 4.72 9.55 -20.42
CA LEU A 548 3.97 9.51 -21.66
C LEU A 548 4.75 10.17 -22.79
N TRP A 549 4.98 9.40 -23.84
CA TRP A 549 5.65 9.87 -25.04
C TRP A 549 4.75 9.72 -26.25
N LYS A 550 4.89 10.65 -27.20
CA LYS A 550 4.34 10.55 -28.55
C LYS A 550 5.48 10.63 -29.55
N TYR A 551 5.42 9.80 -30.58
CA TYR A 551 6.38 9.84 -31.69
C TYR A 551 5.68 10.40 -32.92
N VAL A 552 5.81 11.71 -33.11
CA VAL A 552 5.06 12.49 -34.10
C VAL A 552 5.89 12.66 -35.37
N ASN A 553 5.22 12.62 -36.53
CA ASN A 553 5.83 12.73 -37.86
C ASN A 553 6.98 11.74 -38.12
N GLY A 554 7.02 10.64 -37.35
CA GLY A 554 8.08 9.63 -37.40
C GLY A 554 9.47 10.16 -37.04
N LYS A 555 9.57 11.31 -36.37
CA LYS A 555 10.87 11.92 -36.00
C LYS A 555 10.89 12.63 -34.65
N THR A 556 9.78 13.12 -34.13
CA THR A 556 9.81 13.95 -32.91
C THR A 556 9.28 13.17 -31.72
N LEU A 557 10.07 13.09 -30.65
CA LEU A 557 9.64 12.57 -29.35
C LEU A 557 9.05 13.71 -28.53
N TYR A 558 7.72 13.82 -28.60
CA TYR A 558 6.93 14.81 -27.90
C TYR A 558 6.50 14.29 -26.52
N HIS A 559 6.63 15.12 -25.51
CA HIS A 559 6.16 14.85 -24.15
C HIS A 559 4.94 15.74 -23.86
N PRO A 560 3.71 15.21 -23.95
CA PRO A 560 2.50 16.00 -23.83
C PRO A 560 2.35 16.69 -22.47
N VAL A 561 2.79 16.03 -21.40
CA VAL A 561 2.62 16.51 -20.02
C VAL A 561 3.44 17.79 -19.75
N SER A 562 4.61 17.94 -20.39
CA SER A 562 5.42 19.16 -20.28
C SER A 562 5.31 20.09 -21.49
N GLY A 563 4.50 19.76 -22.49
CA GLY A 563 4.34 20.56 -23.71
C GLY A 563 5.63 20.80 -24.50
N SER A 564 6.61 19.89 -24.41
CA SER A 564 7.97 20.06 -24.95
C SER A 564 8.46 18.80 -25.66
N CYS A 565 9.55 18.94 -26.41
CA CYS A 565 10.13 17.90 -27.22
C CYS A 565 11.52 17.53 -26.72
N MET A 566 11.90 16.28 -26.93
CA MET A 566 13.23 15.79 -26.59
C MET A 566 14.27 16.41 -27.55
N ASP A 567 15.29 17.01 -26.97
CA ASP A 567 16.38 17.70 -27.64
C ASP A 567 17.73 17.18 -27.11
N CYS A 568 18.81 17.59 -27.76
CA CYS A 568 20.15 17.19 -27.35
C CYS A 568 21.20 18.24 -27.66
N THR A 569 22.33 18.16 -26.96
CA THR A 569 23.54 18.94 -27.26
C THR A 569 24.71 18.02 -27.52
N GLU A 570 25.37 18.23 -28.65
CA GLU A 570 26.56 17.46 -29.04
C GLU A 570 27.74 17.72 -28.11
N SER A 571 27.96 18.98 -27.72
CA SER A 571 29.12 19.41 -26.91
C SER A 571 29.22 18.70 -25.56
N ASP A 572 28.08 18.43 -24.92
CA ASP A 572 28.00 17.88 -23.56
C ASP A 572 27.43 16.46 -23.54
N HIS A 573 27.09 15.91 -24.72
CA HIS A 573 26.42 14.62 -24.87
C HIS A 573 25.13 14.47 -24.03
N ARG A 574 24.40 15.57 -23.81
CA ARG A 574 23.20 15.59 -22.96
C ARG A 574 21.93 15.42 -23.78
N VAL A 575 20.96 14.72 -23.21
CA VAL A 575 19.58 14.62 -23.69
C VAL A 575 18.67 15.31 -22.68
N PHE A 576 17.83 16.24 -23.13
CA PHE A 576 16.99 17.09 -22.28
C PHE A 576 15.72 17.53 -23.02
N MET A 577 14.78 18.11 -22.28
CA MET A 577 13.55 18.67 -22.86
C MET A 577 13.77 20.11 -23.31
N ASN A 578 13.12 20.53 -24.40
CA ASN A 578 13.15 21.90 -24.89
C ASN A 578 11.86 22.26 -25.65
N THR A 579 11.70 23.54 -25.99
CA THR A 579 10.61 24.00 -26.86
C THR A 579 10.64 23.24 -28.19
N CYS A 580 9.49 22.71 -28.59
CA CYS A 580 9.36 21.93 -29.82
C CYS A 580 9.68 22.77 -31.07
N ASN A 581 10.57 22.26 -31.90
CA ASN A 581 10.92 22.81 -33.21
C ASN A 581 11.04 21.65 -34.23
N PRO A 582 10.00 21.38 -35.03
CA PRO A 582 9.99 20.28 -35.99
C PRO A 582 11.12 20.34 -37.03
N SER A 583 11.61 21.55 -37.32
CA SER A 583 12.70 21.79 -38.27
C SER A 583 14.08 21.56 -37.68
N SER A 584 14.22 21.45 -36.35
CA SER A 584 15.52 21.28 -35.71
C SER A 584 16.06 19.86 -35.87
N PRO A 585 17.25 19.66 -36.46
CA PRO A 585 17.87 18.33 -36.56
C PRO A 585 18.16 17.69 -35.19
N THR A 586 18.40 18.48 -34.14
CA THR A 586 18.68 17.99 -32.78
C THR A 586 17.44 17.44 -32.07
N GLN A 587 16.24 17.76 -32.57
CA GLN A 587 14.96 17.23 -32.06
C GLN A 587 14.36 16.14 -32.96
N GLN A 588 15.09 15.71 -33.98
CA GLN A 588 14.70 14.63 -34.86
C GLN A 588 15.43 13.34 -34.47
N TRP A 589 14.64 12.31 -34.17
CA TRP A 589 15.04 11.01 -33.64
C TRP A 589 14.50 9.90 -34.55
N ILE A 590 15.33 8.92 -34.88
CA ILE A 590 14.96 7.80 -35.74
C ILE A 590 15.10 6.50 -34.94
N PHE A 591 14.01 5.76 -34.82
CA PHE A 591 14.05 4.38 -34.35
C PHE A 591 14.51 3.43 -35.45
N GLN A 592 15.21 2.37 -35.07
CA GLN A 592 15.65 1.32 -36.00
C GLN A 592 14.49 0.59 -36.68
N TYR A 593 13.43 0.29 -35.93
CA TYR A 593 12.24 -0.40 -36.40
C TYR A 593 10.98 0.30 -35.89
N THR A 594 9.93 0.34 -36.71
CA THR A 594 8.64 0.98 -36.37
C THR A 594 7.46 0.14 -36.83
N ASN A 595 6.31 0.33 -36.17
CA ASN A 595 5.02 -0.19 -36.55
C ASN A 595 4.07 0.99 -36.79
N SER A 596 3.92 1.41 -38.05
CA SER A 596 3.12 2.58 -38.43
C SER A 596 1.67 2.48 -37.98
N THR A 597 1.06 1.29 -38.03
CA THR A 597 -0.33 1.07 -37.59
C THR A 597 -0.52 1.39 -36.10
N VAL A 598 0.45 1.05 -35.25
CA VAL A 598 0.41 1.38 -33.83
C VAL A 598 0.68 2.87 -33.59
N LEU A 599 1.66 3.44 -34.30
CA LEU A 599 2.00 4.86 -34.20
C LEU A 599 0.84 5.77 -34.62
N GLU A 600 0.14 5.44 -35.70
CA GLU A 600 -1.07 6.14 -36.14
C GLU A 600 -2.14 6.13 -35.04
N LYS A 601 -2.33 4.98 -34.37
CA LYS A 601 -3.28 4.87 -33.26
C LYS A 601 -2.93 5.78 -32.09
N PHE A 602 -1.65 5.85 -31.70
CA PHE A 602 -1.18 6.70 -30.60
C PHE A 602 -1.31 8.20 -30.91
N ASN A 603 -1.19 8.55 -32.19
CA ASN A 603 -1.19 9.93 -32.62
C ASN A 603 -2.60 10.47 -32.99
N LYS A 604 -3.66 9.65 -32.98
CA LYS A 604 -5.04 10.14 -33.15
C LYS A 604 -5.34 11.23 -32.10
N ASN A 605 -5.58 12.46 -32.55
CA ASN A 605 -5.74 13.70 -31.76
C ASN A 605 -4.43 14.37 -31.27
N SER A 606 -3.32 14.18 -31.98
CA SER A 606 -2.03 14.79 -31.66
C SER A 606 -1.61 15.74 -32.77
N ASP A 607 -2.39 16.80 -32.98
CA ASP A 607 -1.98 17.89 -33.84
C ASP A 607 -0.96 18.73 -33.06
N LEU A 608 0.30 18.66 -33.50
CA LEU A 608 1.41 19.50 -33.03
C LEU A 608 1.59 20.69 -33.97
#